data_AF-E1LNJ8-F1
#
_entry.id   AF-E1LNJ8-F1
#
_cell.length_a   1.000
_cell.length_b   1.000
_cell.length_c   1.000
_cell.angle_alpha   90.00
_cell.angle_beta   90.00
_cell.angle_gamma   90.00
#
_symmetry.space_group_name_H-M   'P 1'
#
loop_
_entity.id
_entity.type
_entity.pdbx_description
1 polymer ?
#
loop_
_entity_poly.entity_id
_entity_poly.type
_entity_poly.pdbx_seq_one_letter_code
_entity_poly.pdbx_strand_id
1 'polypeptide(L)'
;MTFTVKSSSYYSSENAEKLLGNETTYIVGLQIETQYEYKDDKRTDKVIGYQIWIATDTHNPFKVKFLPDNKPDLSEFNIGEKIAFDKLEAIQIKSNAYFRATGIHKA
;
A
#
# COMPACT_ATOMS: atom_id res chain seq x y z
N MET A 1 -31.56 15.95 -3.62
CA MET A 1 -30.72 15.35 -2.54
C MET A 1 -29.35 15.12 -3.14
N THR A 2 -28.40 16.02 -2.87
CA THR A 2 -27.07 15.97 -3.47
C THR A 2 -26.19 15.10 -2.55
N PHE A 3 -25.88 13.88 -2.99
CA PHE A 3 -24.96 13.01 -2.26
C PHE A 3 -23.54 13.54 -2.48
N THR A 4 -23.08 14.40 -1.58
CA THR A 4 -21.69 14.86 -1.56
C THR A 4 -20.84 13.72 -0.97
N VAL A 5 -20.32 12.84 -1.83
CA VAL A 5 -19.24 11.94 -1.43
C VAL A 5 -18.08 12.82 -1.02
N LYS A 6 -17.85 12.94 0.30
CA LYS A 6 -16.66 13.59 0.86
C LYS A 6 -15.46 12.91 0.21
N SER A 7 -14.68 13.67 -0.57
CA SER A 7 -13.31 13.32 -0.91
C SER A 7 -12.58 13.03 0.41
N SER A 8 -12.42 11.76 0.74
CA SER A 8 -11.69 11.31 1.92
C SER A 8 -10.22 11.57 1.64
N SER A 9 -9.77 12.79 1.97
CA SER A 9 -8.37 13.23 1.87
C SER A 9 -7.47 12.59 2.94
N TYR A 10 -7.91 11.46 3.52
CA TYR A 10 -7.23 10.74 4.59
C TYR A 10 -7.21 9.24 4.28
N TYR A 11 -6.20 8.55 4.79
CA TYR A 11 -6.11 7.11 4.74
C TYR A 11 -7.20 6.50 5.62
N SER A 12 -8.00 5.59 5.06
CA SER A 12 -9.05 4.88 5.79
C SER A 12 -9.12 3.44 5.36
N SER A 13 -9.43 2.52 6.29
CA SER A 13 -9.71 1.12 5.98
C SER A 13 -10.96 0.97 5.12
N GLU A 14 -11.96 1.82 5.33
CA GLU A 14 -13.21 1.81 4.56
C GLU A 14 -12.98 2.15 3.08
N ASN A 15 -11.99 3.00 2.79
CA ASN A 15 -11.56 3.27 1.41
C ASN A 15 -10.84 2.05 0.82
N ALA A 16 -10.02 1.35 1.60
CA ALA A 16 -9.32 0.15 1.14
C ALA A 16 -10.33 -0.95 0.79
N GLU A 17 -11.34 -1.18 1.63
CA GLU A 17 -12.43 -2.11 1.34
C GLU A 17 -13.26 -1.68 0.13
N LYS A 18 -13.46 -0.38 -0.11
CA LYS A 18 -14.16 0.07 -1.33
C LYS A 18 -13.33 -0.12 -2.61
N LEU A 19 -12.01 -0.04 -2.51
CA LEU A 19 -11.11 -0.10 -3.66
C LEU A 19 -10.63 -1.53 -3.98
N LEU A 20 -10.35 -2.34 -2.96
CA LEU A 20 -9.88 -3.73 -3.06
C LEU A 20 -10.94 -4.75 -2.67
N GLY A 21 -11.93 -4.37 -1.85
CA GLY A 21 -12.96 -5.30 -1.38
C GLY A 21 -12.40 -6.57 -0.78
N ASN A 22 -12.89 -7.70 -1.29
CA ASN A 22 -12.44 -9.04 -0.93
C ASN A 22 -11.53 -9.65 -2.02
N GLU A 23 -10.86 -8.82 -2.82
CA GLU A 23 -9.91 -9.31 -3.80
C GLU A 23 -8.74 -10.03 -3.13
N THR A 24 -8.25 -11.07 -3.80
CA THR A 24 -7.03 -11.73 -3.36
C THR A 24 -5.83 -10.91 -3.80
N THR A 25 -4.97 -10.59 -2.84
CA THR A 25 -3.71 -9.90 -3.09
C THR A 25 -2.56 -10.90 -3.15
N TYR A 26 -1.72 -10.73 -4.16
CA TYR A 26 -0.53 -11.55 -4.39
C TYR A 26 0.71 -10.69 -4.32
N ILE A 27 1.73 -11.18 -3.64
CA ILE A 27 3.04 -10.56 -3.68
C ILE A 27 3.68 -10.82 -5.04
N VAL A 28 4.07 -9.77 -5.75
CA VAL A 28 4.70 -9.92 -7.08
C VAL A 28 6.13 -9.35 -7.11
N GLY A 29 6.58 -8.73 -6.03
CA GLY A 29 7.96 -8.29 -5.85
C GLY A 29 8.45 -8.60 -4.43
N LEU A 30 9.61 -9.25 -4.35
CA LEU A 30 10.34 -9.48 -3.09
C LEU A 30 11.30 -8.35 -2.74
N GLN A 31 11.45 -7.36 -3.63
CA GLN A 31 12.29 -6.20 -3.39
C GLN A 31 11.48 -5.10 -2.70
N ILE A 32 11.92 -4.72 -1.51
CA ILE A 32 11.37 -3.58 -0.78
C ILE A 32 11.98 -2.30 -1.34
N GLU A 33 11.15 -1.46 -1.93
CA GLU A 33 11.55 -0.12 -2.38
C GLU A 33 11.56 0.83 -1.17
N THR A 34 12.73 1.35 -0.83
CA THR A 34 12.86 2.29 0.29
C THR A 34 12.59 3.71 -0.20
N GLN A 35 11.64 4.39 0.44
CA GLN A 35 11.32 5.78 0.16
C GLN A 35 12.10 6.69 1.13
N TYR A 36 12.86 7.62 0.56
CA TYR A 36 13.66 8.60 1.31
C TYR A 36 12.99 9.97 1.34
N GLU A 37 13.20 10.73 2.42
CA GLU A 37 12.79 12.12 2.50
C GLU A 37 13.62 12.95 1.51
N TYR A 38 12.96 13.77 0.71
CA TYR A 38 13.61 14.78 -0.11
C TYR A 38 13.45 16.13 0.58
N LYS A 39 14.56 16.81 0.79
CA LYS A 39 14.60 18.16 1.34
C LYS A 39 15.47 19.02 0.43
N ASP A 40 14.93 20.15 -0.02
CA ASP A 40 15.61 21.08 -0.94
C ASP A 40 16.17 20.37 -2.19
N ASP A 41 15.32 19.56 -2.85
CA ASP A 41 15.65 18.74 -4.03
C ASP A 41 16.79 17.71 -3.82
N LYS A 42 17.25 17.52 -2.58
CA LYS A 42 18.25 16.51 -2.24
C LYS A 42 17.62 15.34 -1.48
N ARG A 43 17.96 14.12 -1.90
CA ARG A 43 17.64 12.91 -1.14
C ARG A 43 18.42 12.94 0.16
N THR A 44 17.72 12.87 1.29
CA THR A 44 18.34 12.69 2.61
C THR A 44 18.51 11.21 2.92
N ASP A 45 19.29 10.88 3.95
CA ASP A 45 19.43 9.51 4.45
C ASP A 45 18.24 9.06 5.33
N LYS A 46 17.22 9.91 5.50
CA LYS A 46 16.06 9.61 6.32
C LYS A 46 15.04 8.79 5.54
N VAL A 47 14.81 7.56 5.97
CA VAL A 47 13.77 6.69 5.43
C VAL A 47 12.40 7.16 5.93
N ILE A 48 11.48 7.40 5.00
CA ILE A 48 10.11 7.84 5.27
C ILE A 48 9.07 6.75 4.97
N GLY A 49 9.51 5.59 4.53
CA GLY A 49 8.67 4.43 4.35
C GLY A 49 9.26 3.40 3.41
N TYR A 50 8.54 2.31 3.28
CA TYR A 50 8.87 1.19 2.42
C TYR A 50 7.70 0.93 1.48
N GLN A 51 7.98 0.42 0.28
CA GLN A 51 6.96 0.08 -0.70
C GLN A 51 7.24 -1.31 -1.25
N ILE A 52 6.16 -2.07 -1.49
CA ILE A 52 6.24 -3.41 -2.08
C ILE A 52 5.24 -3.50 -3.23
N TRP A 53 5.52 -4.38 -4.20
CA TRP A 53 4.65 -4.59 -5.35
C TRP A 53 3.68 -5.74 -5.13
N ILE A 54 2.41 -5.42 -5.34
CA ILE A 54 1.28 -6.31 -5.10
C ILE A 54 0.42 -6.31 -6.35
N ALA A 55 -0.12 -7.47 -6.70
CA ALA A 55 -1.11 -7.61 -7.75
C ALA A 55 -2.42 -8.15 -7.19
N THR A 56 -3.51 -7.88 -7.88
CA THR A 56 -4.80 -8.54 -7.67
C THR A 56 -5.23 -9.21 -8.95
N ASP A 57 -6.28 -10.02 -8.87
CA ASP A 57 -6.85 -10.68 -10.05
C ASP A 57 -7.51 -9.69 -11.02
N THR A 58 -7.95 -8.51 -10.56
CA THR A 58 -8.72 -7.58 -11.40
C THR A 58 -7.99 -6.26 -11.73
N HIS A 59 -6.95 -5.90 -10.98
CA HIS A 59 -6.25 -4.63 -11.15
C HIS A 59 -4.78 -4.82 -11.51
N ASN A 60 -4.24 -3.83 -12.24
CA ASN A 60 -2.81 -3.79 -12.52
C ASN A 60 -2.01 -3.77 -11.20
N PRO A 61 -0.79 -4.34 -11.19
CA PRO A 61 0.06 -4.30 -10.03
C PRO A 61 0.23 -2.87 -9.51
N PHE A 62 0.13 -2.71 -8.20
CA PHE A 62 0.25 -1.44 -7.50
C PHE A 62 1.18 -1.57 -6.30
N LYS A 63 1.60 -0.41 -5.77
CA LYS A 63 2.49 -0.35 -4.62
C LYS A 63 1.69 -0.15 -3.35
N VAL A 64 1.99 -0.95 -2.32
CA VAL A 64 1.52 -0.73 -0.95
C VAL A 64 2.64 -0.11 -0.14
N LYS A 65 2.35 1.01 0.53
CA LYS A 65 3.29 1.75 1.36
C LYS A 65 3.25 1.28 2.82
N PHE A 66 4.40 1.25 3.46
CA PHE A 66 4.58 1.00 4.88
C PHE A 66 5.31 2.18 5.50
N LEU A 67 4.97 2.48 6.74
CA LEU A 67 5.70 3.46 7.54
C LEU A 67 7.10 2.94 7.89
N PRO A 68 8.07 3.81 8.18
CA PRO A 68 9.44 3.39 8.50
C PRO A 68 9.51 2.47 9.72
N ASP A 69 8.59 2.62 10.68
CA ASP A 69 8.46 1.73 11.85
C ASP A 69 7.82 0.36 11.52
N ASN A 70 7.19 0.24 10.35
CA ASN A 70 6.41 -0.93 9.92
C ASN A 70 7.06 -1.64 8.73
N LYS A 71 8.40 -1.72 8.70
CA LYS A 71 9.13 -2.39 7.62
C LYS A 71 8.64 -3.83 7.48
N PRO A 72 8.06 -4.25 6.33
CA PRO A 72 7.64 -5.63 6.15
C PRO A 72 8.87 -6.53 6.00
N ASP A 73 8.81 -7.74 6.52
CA ASP A 73 9.79 -8.78 6.23
C ASP A 73 9.28 -9.61 5.04
N LEU A 74 10.00 -9.59 3.92
CA LEU A 74 9.63 -10.34 2.72
C LEU A 74 10.36 -11.68 2.60
N SER A 75 11.25 -12.02 3.54
CA SER A 75 12.15 -13.16 3.44
C SER A 75 11.40 -14.49 3.45
N GLU A 76 10.23 -14.51 4.08
CA GLU A 76 9.38 -15.69 4.21
C GLU A 76 8.38 -15.85 3.06
N PHE A 77 8.32 -14.89 2.13
CA PHE A 77 7.33 -14.85 1.04
C PHE A 77 7.95 -15.24 -0.29
N ASN A 78 7.13 -15.79 -1.19
CA ASN A 78 7.51 -16.12 -2.57
C ASN A 78 6.69 -15.31 -3.56
N ILE A 79 7.26 -14.99 -4.72
CA ILE A 79 6.52 -14.32 -5.81
C ILE A 79 5.33 -15.18 -6.22
N GLY A 80 4.14 -14.58 -6.31
CA GLY A 80 2.86 -15.23 -6.59
C GLY A 80 2.14 -15.78 -5.36
N GLU A 81 2.70 -15.61 -4.16
CA GLU A 81 2.07 -16.07 -2.92
C GLU A 81 0.93 -15.13 -2.49
N LYS A 82 -0.15 -15.72 -1.95
CA LYS A 82 -1.28 -14.96 -1.42
C LYS A 82 -0.92 -14.33 -0.08
N ILE A 83 -1.19 -13.05 0.04
CA ILE A 83 -0.90 -12.29 1.25
C ILE A 83 -2.13 -11.51 1.71
N ALA A 84 -2.15 -11.19 2.99
CA ALA A 84 -3.09 -10.29 3.61
C ALA A 84 -2.32 -9.16 4.33
N PHE A 85 -3.00 -8.05 4.57
CA PHE A 85 -2.41 -6.83 5.13
C PHE A 85 -2.99 -6.52 6.50
N ASP A 86 -2.13 -6.13 7.44
CA ASP A 86 -2.55 -5.63 8.74
C ASP A 86 -2.88 -4.14 8.65
N LYS A 87 -4.13 -3.80 9.01
CA LYS A 87 -4.68 -2.43 8.97
C LYS A 87 -4.42 -1.77 7.61
N LEU A 88 -4.89 -2.42 6.55
CA LEU A 88 -4.85 -1.85 5.22
C LEU A 88 -5.74 -0.61 5.14
N GLU A 89 -5.17 0.48 4.68
CA GLU A 89 -5.84 1.75 4.48
C GLU A 89 -5.58 2.22 3.05
N ALA A 90 -6.55 2.91 2.47
CA ALA A 90 -6.38 3.52 1.18
C ALA A 90 -6.81 4.99 1.18
N ILE A 91 -6.22 5.74 0.27
CA ILE A 91 -6.61 7.10 -0.05
C ILE A 91 -6.74 7.22 -1.56
N GLN A 92 -7.84 7.82 -2.00
CA GLN A 92 -8.04 8.15 -3.40
C GLN A 92 -7.75 9.63 -3.60
N ILE A 93 -6.71 9.93 -4.37
CA ILE A 93 -6.33 11.30 -4.72
C ILE A 93 -6.53 11.47 -6.22
N LYS A 94 -7.51 12.29 -6.60
CA LYS A 94 -7.96 12.45 -7.99
C LYS A 94 -8.36 11.07 -8.56
N SER A 95 -7.68 10.59 -9.60
CA SER A 95 -7.94 9.30 -10.24
C SER A 95 -7.00 8.17 -9.78
N ASN A 96 -6.10 8.44 -8.82
CA ASN A 96 -5.12 7.47 -8.34
C ASN A 96 -5.47 6.99 -6.94
N ALA A 97 -5.41 5.67 -6.73
CA ALA A 97 -5.51 5.04 -5.43
C ALA A 97 -4.11 4.79 -4.85
N TYR A 98 -3.94 5.09 -3.57
CA TYR A 98 -2.72 4.82 -2.83
C TYR A 98 -3.06 3.98 -1.61
N PHE A 99 -2.30 2.90 -1.41
CA PHE A 99 -2.51 1.97 -0.32
C PHE A 99 -1.40 2.07 0.71
N ARG A 100 -1.76 1.97 1.98
CA ARG A 100 -0.84 1.91 3.11
C ARG A 100 -1.23 0.77 4.04
N ALA A 101 -0.26 0.03 4.53
CA ALA A 101 -0.48 -1.00 5.54
C ALA A 101 0.52 -0.86 6.69
N THR A 102 0.18 -1.51 7.81
CA THR A 102 1.06 -1.59 9.00
C THR A 102 1.82 -2.90 9.09
N GLY A 103 1.39 -3.93 8.35
CA GLY A 103 2.04 -5.24 8.31
C GLY A 103 1.51 -6.06 7.14
N ILE A 104 2.17 -7.18 6.89
CA ILE A 104 1.74 -8.20 5.93
C ILE A 104 1.92 -9.57 6.55
N HIS A 105 1.06 -10.50 6.17
CA HIS A 105 1.12 -11.90 6.56
C HIS A 105 0.59 -12.77 5.43
N LYS A 106 0.82 -14.08 5.52
CA LYS A 106 0.26 -15.04 4.56
C LYS A 106 -1.25 -15.15 4.79
N ALA A 107 -2.02 -15.10 3.70
CA ALA A 107 -3.48 -15.22 3.74
C ALA A 107 -3.95 -16.68 3.88
#